data_AF-A0A2X1D240-F1
#
_entry.id   AF-A0A2X1D240-F1
#
_cell.length_a   1.000
_cell.length_b   1.000
_cell.length_c   1.000
_cell.angle_alpha   90.00
_cell.angle_beta   90.00
_cell.angle_gamma   90.00
#
_symmetry.space_group_name_H-M   'P 1'
#
loop_
_entity.id
_entity.type
_entity.pdbx_description
1 polymer ?
#
loop_
_entity_poly.entity_id
_entity_poly.type
_entity_poly.pdbx_seq_one_letter_code
_entity_poly.pdbx_strand_id
1 'polypeptide(L)'
;MRKWRPVISAIAITFGGGLVFALVGGIAMGYAARAGWIGSEMGEMIFTAIFAATIMAGSLWVGAEWMRVIDEAAREAHKAAWYWGGTAGMCVSGVGLILSSAGPWREVIAREIGSGGSPIDYMSAGAALMIAPMLIGYTVVWAWWWLARMRG
;
A
#
# COMPACT_ATOMS: atom_id res chain seq x y z
N MET A 1 26.06 -12.68 -2.16
CA MET A 1 24.82 -12.73 -2.96
C MET A 1 23.85 -13.85 -2.59
N ARG A 2 24.31 -15.03 -2.14
CA ARG A 2 23.43 -16.18 -1.81
C ARG A 2 22.28 -15.86 -0.84
N LYS A 3 22.54 -15.06 0.20
CA LYS A 3 21.51 -14.66 1.19
C LYS A 3 20.38 -13.80 0.62
N TRP A 4 20.64 -13.05 -0.46
CA TRP A 4 19.66 -12.16 -1.09
C TRP A 4 18.82 -12.84 -2.18
N ARG A 5 19.17 -14.09 -2.55
CA ARG A 5 18.45 -14.83 -3.58
C ARG A 5 16.94 -14.92 -3.30
N PRO A 6 16.46 -15.23 -2.09
CA PRO A 6 15.02 -15.29 -1.81
C PRO A 6 14.33 -13.95 -2.03
N VAL A 7 14.95 -12.84 -1.62
CA VAL A 7 14.42 -11.49 -1.81
C VAL A 7 14.34 -11.14 -3.30
N ILE A 8 15.41 -11.37 -4.05
CA ILE A 8 15.46 -11.09 -5.49
C ILE A 8 14.43 -11.94 -6.24
N SER A 9 14.30 -13.22 -5.90
CA SER A 9 13.28 -14.10 -6.46
C SER A 9 11.87 -13.63 -6.12
N ALA A 10 11.60 -13.24 -4.87
CA ALA A 10 10.30 -12.71 -4.46
C ALA A 10 9.93 -11.43 -5.23
N ILE A 11 10.89 -10.52 -5.42
CA ILE A 11 10.71 -9.31 -6.23
C ILE A 11 10.44 -9.69 -7.69
N ALA A 12 11.26 -10.54 -8.29
CA ALA A 12 11.12 -10.93 -9.69
C ALA A 12 9.79 -11.65 -9.95
N ILE A 13 9.35 -12.53 -9.05
CA ILE A 13 8.08 -13.24 -9.14
C ILE A 13 6.91 -12.28 -8.95
N THR A 14 6.95 -11.41 -7.94
CA THR A 14 5.86 -10.46 -7.68
C THR A 14 5.71 -9.46 -8.80
N PHE A 15 6.79 -8.79 -9.20
CA PHE A 15 6.75 -7.78 -10.27
C PHE A 15 6.59 -8.43 -11.65
N GLY A 16 7.45 -9.38 -12.00
CA GLY A 16 7.42 -10.04 -13.30
C GLY A 16 6.14 -10.86 -13.50
N GLY A 17 5.75 -11.66 -12.50
CA GLY A 17 4.49 -12.39 -12.51
C GLY A 17 3.29 -11.46 -12.52
N GLY A 18 3.34 -10.35 -11.79
CA GLY A 18 2.33 -9.30 -11.84
C GLY A 18 2.15 -8.70 -13.24
N LEU A 19 3.24 -8.34 -13.92
CA LEU A 19 3.21 -7.83 -15.30
C LEU A 19 2.64 -8.86 -16.28
N VAL A 20 3.08 -10.12 -16.17
CA VAL A 20 2.57 -11.22 -17.01
C VAL A 20 1.08 -11.45 -16.76
N PHE A 21 0.67 -11.47 -15.48
CA PHE A 21 -0.74 -11.61 -15.11
C PHE A 21 -1.58 -10.45 -15.66
N ALA A 22 -1.11 -9.22 -15.50
CA ALA A 22 -1.79 -8.02 -16.01
C ALA A 22 -1.97 -8.09 -17.53
N LEU A 23 -0.91 -8.43 -18.26
CA LEU A 23 -0.93 -8.51 -19.73
C LEU A 23 -1.80 -9.66 -20.23
N VAL A 24 -1.51 -10.89 -19.81
CA VAL A 24 -2.21 -12.10 -20.29
C VAL A 24 -3.65 -12.10 -19.82
N GLY A 25 -3.88 -11.75 -18.55
CA GLY A 25 -5.21 -11.66 -17.98
C GLY A 25 -6.04 -10.55 -18.62
N GLY A 26 -5.47 -9.37 -18.88
CA GLY A 26 -6.16 -8.31 -19.60
C GLY A 26 -6.60 -8.73 -21.00
N ILE A 27 -5.73 -9.40 -21.76
CA ILE A 27 -6.06 -9.94 -23.09
C ILE A 27 -7.17 -10.99 -22.98
N ALA A 28 -7.05 -11.94 -22.05
CA ALA A 28 -8.03 -13.00 -21.85
C ALA A 28 -9.40 -12.45 -21.45
N MET A 29 -9.44 -11.46 -20.56
CA MET A 29 -10.67 -10.80 -20.12
C MET A 29 -11.31 -10.00 -21.27
N GLY A 30 -10.50 -9.31 -22.08
CA GLY A 30 -10.99 -8.61 -23.28
C GLY A 30 -11.63 -9.56 -24.29
N TYR A 31 -11.01 -10.73 -24.52
CA TYR A 31 -11.58 -11.77 -25.37
C TYR A 31 -12.89 -12.34 -24.79
N ALA A 32 -12.88 -12.71 -23.50
CA ALA A 32 -14.05 -13.27 -22.82
C ALA A 32 -15.25 -12.31 -22.83
N ALA A 33 -15.00 -11.01 -22.64
CA ALA A 33 -16.03 -9.98 -22.76
C ALA A 33 -16.59 -9.88 -24.18
N ARG A 34 -15.72 -9.87 -25.20
CA ARG A 34 -16.14 -9.84 -26.61
C ARG A 34 -16.91 -11.10 -27.04
N ALA A 35 -16.55 -12.25 -26.49
CA ALA A 35 -17.23 -13.53 -26.74
C ALA A 35 -18.57 -13.66 -26.00
N GLY A 36 -18.93 -12.69 -25.14
CA GLY A 36 -20.17 -12.71 -24.36
C GLY A 36 -20.15 -13.70 -23.18
N TRP A 37 -18.97 -14.19 -22.78
CA TRP A 37 -18.85 -15.12 -21.65
C TRP A 37 -19.01 -14.42 -20.30
N ILE A 38 -18.63 -13.15 -20.23
CA ILE A 38 -18.76 -12.31 -19.04
C ILE A 38 -19.03 -10.86 -19.46
N GLY A 39 -19.82 -10.13 -18.67
CA GLY A 39 -19.98 -8.69 -18.89
C GLY A 39 -18.65 -7.96 -18.70
N SER A 40 -18.36 -6.96 -19.53
CA SER A 40 -17.08 -6.23 -19.50
C SER A 40 -16.77 -5.64 -18.12
N GLU A 41 -17.75 -4.97 -17.50
CA GLU A 41 -17.60 -4.34 -16.18
C GLU A 41 -17.33 -5.37 -15.07
N MET A 42 -18.09 -6.47 -15.07
CA MET A 42 -17.92 -7.56 -14.09
C MET A 42 -16.55 -8.22 -14.25
N GLY A 43 -16.13 -8.44 -15.49
CA GLY A 43 -14.82 -9.00 -15.81
C GLY A 43 -13.68 -8.11 -15.32
N GLU A 44 -13.75 -6.81 -15.59
CA GLU A 44 -12.77 -5.83 -15.12
C GLU A 44 -12.70 -5.78 -13.59
N MET A 45 -13.86 -5.77 -12.91
CA MET A 45 -13.94 -5.74 -11.46
C MET A 45 -13.26 -6.97 -10.81
N ILE A 46 -13.61 -8.16 -11.27
CA ILE A 46 -13.03 -9.42 -10.75
C ILE A 46 -11.52 -9.45 -11.02
N PHE A 47 -11.12 -9.12 -12.24
CA PHE A 47 -9.71 -9.14 -12.63
C PHE A 47 -8.86 -8.17 -11.81
N THR A 48 -9.34 -6.93 -11.66
CA THR A 48 -8.65 -5.90 -10.89
C THR A 48 -8.57 -6.28 -9.41
N ALA A 49 -9.62 -6.86 -8.84
CA ALA A 49 -9.62 -7.33 -7.45
C ALA A 49 -8.58 -8.45 -7.23
N ILE A 50 -8.52 -9.44 -8.12
CA ILE A 50 -7.54 -10.54 -8.05
C ILE A 50 -6.11 -9.99 -8.22
N PHE A 51 -5.91 -9.10 -9.19
CA PHE A 51 -4.62 -8.48 -9.44
C PHE A 51 -4.12 -7.71 -8.21
N ALA A 52 -4.97 -6.83 -7.67
CA ALA A 52 -4.66 -6.04 -6.48
C ALA A 52 -4.32 -6.94 -5.29
N ALA A 53 -5.15 -7.94 -5.00
CA ALA A 53 -4.90 -8.88 -3.90
C ALA A 53 -3.56 -9.63 -4.06
N THR A 54 -3.25 -10.07 -5.29
CA THR A 54 -2.02 -10.81 -5.60
C THR A 54 -0.78 -9.92 -5.44
N ILE A 55 -0.81 -8.69 -5.95
CA ILE A 55 0.30 -7.73 -5.80
C ILE A 55 0.52 -7.35 -4.34
N MET A 56 -0.56 -7.15 -3.57
CA MET A 56 -0.46 -6.84 -2.14
C MET A 56 0.13 -8.02 -1.36
N ALA A 57 -0.31 -9.25 -1.64
CA ALA A 57 0.25 -10.47 -1.04
C ALA A 57 1.74 -10.65 -1.40
N GLY A 58 2.10 -10.43 -2.67
CA GLY A 58 3.50 -10.46 -3.12
C GLY A 58 4.36 -9.39 -2.45
N SER A 59 3.81 -8.19 -2.23
CA SER A 59 4.51 -7.10 -1.53
C SER A 59 4.80 -7.47 -0.07
N LEU A 60 3.85 -8.09 0.62
CA LEU A 60 4.07 -8.62 1.97
C LEU A 60 5.12 -9.73 1.99
N TRP A 61 5.09 -10.63 1.01
CA TRP A 61 6.09 -11.69 0.88
C TRP A 61 7.50 -11.13 0.67
N VAL A 62 7.66 -10.15 -0.23
CA VAL A 62 8.94 -9.44 -0.43
C VAL A 62 9.43 -8.81 0.87
N GLY A 63 8.55 -8.12 1.61
CA GLY A 63 8.88 -7.54 2.91
C GLY A 63 9.31 -8.58 3.94
N ALA A 64 8.64 -9.74 3.98
CA ALA A 64 8.98 -10.84 4.88
C ALA A 64 10.35 -11.45 4.56
N GLU A 65 10.66 -11.71 3.29
CA GLU A 65 12.00 -12.20 2.90
C GLU A 65 13.08 -11.15 3.20
N TRP A 66 12.77 -9.87 2.99
CA TRP A 66 13.68 -8.77 3.28
C TRP A 66 14.01 -8.70 4.78
N MET A 67 13.01 -8.78 5.65
CA MET A 67 13.22 -8.80 7.11
C MET A 67 14.07 -9.99 7.58
N ARG A 68 14.09 -11.12 6.86
CA ARG A 68 14.91 -12.28 7.22
C ARG A 68 16.40 -12.10 6.93
N VAL A 69 16.78 -11.18 6.04
CA VAL A 69 18.17 -11.08 5.54
C VAL A 69 18.94 -9.86 6.02
N ILE A 70 18.23 -8.84 6.51
CA ILE A 70 18.82 -7.65 7.12
C ILE A 70 19.28 -7.95 8.55
N ASP A 71 20.18 -7.11 9.07
CA ASP A 71 20.70 -7.26 10.43
C ASP A 71 19.64 -6.96 11.50
N GLU A 72 19.96 -7.30 12.76
CA GLU A 72 19.04 -7.10 13.89
C GLU A 72 18.80 -5.61 14.18
N ALA A 73 19.83 -4.77 14.06
CA ALA A 73 19.71 -3.33 14.30
C ALA A 73 18.73 -2.68 13.31
N ALA A 74 18.84 -3.04 12.02
CA ALA A 74 17.90 -2.64 10.99
C ALA A 74 16.49 -3.16 11.28
N ARG A 75 16.31 -4.43 11.67
CA ARG A 75 14.99 -4.95 12.04
C ARG A 75 14.36 -4.18 13.19
N GLU A 76 15.11 -3.89 14.25
CA GLU A 76 14.62 -3.10 15.38
C GLU A 76 14.27 -1.67 14.98
N ALA A 77 15.05 -1.04 14.09
CA ALA A 77 14.73 0.28 13.56
C ALA A 77 13.39 0.27 12.79
N HIS A 78 13.18 -0.73 11.92
CA HIS A 78 11.93 -0.88 11.16
C HIS A 78 10.72 -1.16 12.07
N LYS A 79 10.87 -2.03 13.07
CA LYS A 79 9.81 -2.33 14.04
C LYS A 79 9.44 -1.10 14.88
N ALA A 80 10.44 -0.39 15.40
CA ALA A 80 10.22 0.83 16.18
C ALA A 80 9.57 1.93 15.34
N ALA A 81 10.04 2.13 14.10
CA ALA A 81 9.49 3.09 13.16
C ALA A 81 8.03 2.78 12.79
N TRP A 82 7.71 1.51 12.55
CA TRP A 82 6.34 1.09 12.26
C TRP A 82 5.42 1.28 13.46
N TYR A 83 5.82 0.79 14.64
CA TYR A 83 4.98 0.83 15.82
C TYR A 83 4.74 2.27 16.29
N TRP A 84 5.78 3.08 16.45
CA TRP A 84 5.62 4.45 16.96
C TRP A 84 5.24 5.44 15.87
N GLY A 85 5.91 5.39 14.72
CA GLY A 85 5.72 6.35 13.63
C GLY A 85 4.50 6.01 12.77
N GLY A 86 4.45 4.79 12.26
CA GLY A 86 3.37 4.30 11.41
C GLY A 86 2.03 4.28 12.14
N THR A 87 1.94 3.68 13.33
CA THR A 87 0.68 3.65 14.10
C THR A 87 0.23 5.05 14.54
N ALA A 88 1.14 5.92 14.98
CA ALA A 88 0.75 7.30 15.33
C ALA A 88 0.22 8.06 14.12
N GLY A 89 0.87 7.93 12.95
CA GLY A 89 0.37 8.49 11.69
C GLY A 89 -1.03 7.97 11.34
N MET A 90 -1.25 6.66 11.48
CA MET A 90 -2.57 6.05 11.27
C MET A 90 -3.62 6.55 12.25
N CYS A 91 -3.28 6.76 13.53
CA CYS A 91 -4.21 7.35 14.50
C CYS A 91 -4.60 8.78 14.12
N VAL A 92 -3.64 9.60 13.68
CA VAL A 92 -3.90 10.96 13.20
C VAL A 92 -4.83 10.93 11.98
N SER A 93 -4.53 10.09 11.00
CA SER A 93 -5.40 9.88 9.83
C SER A 93 -6.77 9.33 10.21
N GLY A 94 -6.84 8.46 11.22
CA GLY A 94 -8.09 7.89 11.76
C GLY A 94 -9.00 8.96 12.37
N VAL A 95 -8.44 9.95 13.07
CA VAL A 95 -9.21 11.12 13.53
C VAL A 95 -9.81 11.87 12.33
N GLY A 96 -9.01 12.12 11.28
CA GLY A 96 -9.50 12.72 10.04
C GLY A 96 -10.64 11.93 9.40
N LEU A 97 -10.51 10.60 9.34
CA LEU A 97 -11.53 9.71 8.82
C LEU A 97 -12.83 9.80 9.64
N ILE A 98 -12.75 9.73 10.98
CA ILE A 98 -13.91 9.83 11.87
C ILE A 98 -14.61 11.18 11.68
N LEU A 99 -13.87 12.30 11.70
CA LEU A 99 -14.42 13.64 11.50
C LEU A 99 -15.03 13.82 10.10
N SER A 100 -14.53 13.10 9.09
CA SER A 100 -15.07 13.15 7.73
C SER A 100 -16.38 12.35 7.54
N SER A 101 -16.64 11.37 8.43
CA SER A 101 -17.76 10.43 8.28
C SER A 101 -19.13 11.05 8.57
N ALA A 102 -19.20 12.06 9.46
CA ALA A 102 -20.45 12.71 9.84
C ALA A 102 -20.23 14.07 10.52
N GLY A 103 -21.26 14.91 10.54
CA GLY A 103 -21.27 16.17 11.29
C GLY A 103 -20.63 17.35 10.56
N PRO A 104 -20.47 18.50 11.24
CA PRO A 104 -20.07 19.77 10.62
C PRO A 104 -18.66 19.75 9.99
N TRP A 105 -17.80 18.83 10.45
CA TRP A 105 -16.45 18.68 9.94
C TRP A 105 -16.41 18.05 8.54
N ARG A 106 -17.43 17.29 8.13
CA ARG A 106 -17.50 16.65 6.82
C ARG A 106 -17.36 17.66 5.69
N GLU A 107 -18.12 18.75 5.74
CA GLU A 107 -18.14 19.76 4.67
C GLU A 107 -16.84 20.56 4.62
N VAL A 108 -16.27 20.88 5.79
CA VAL A 108 -14.98 21.55 5.90
C VAL A 108 -13.89 20.68 5.27
N ILE A 109 -13.82 19.41 5.66
CA ILE A 109 -12.82 18.46 5.18
C ILE A 109 -12.98 18.19 3.68
N ALA A 110 -14.20 18.00 3.19
CA ALA A 110 -14.46 17.77 1.77
C ALA A 110 -14.03 18.96 0.90
N ARG A 111 -14.21 20.19 1.37
CA ARG A 111 -13.77 21.40 0.68
C ARG A 111 -12.24 21.47 0.54
N GLU A 112 -11.51 21.20 1.63
CA GLU A 112 -10.05 21.34 1.65
C GLU A 112 -9.33 20.19 0.92
N ILE A 113 -9.92 18.99 0.90
CA ILE A 113 -9.33 17.83 0.21
C ILE A 113 -9.56 17.90 -1.31
N GLY A 114 -10.57 18.64 -1.78
CA GLY A 114 -10.70 19.01 -3.19
C GLY A 114 -10.85 17.83 -4.16
N SER A 115 -11.55 16.78 -3.75
CA SER A 115 -11.55 15.50 -4.48
C SER A 115 -12.61 15.42 -5.60
N GLY A 116 -12.64 16.35 -6.55
CA GLY A 116 -13.30 16.20 -7.87
C GLY A 116 -14.80 15.87 -7.96
N GLY A 117 -15.49 15.64 -6.84
CA GLY A 117 -16.92 15.29 -6.77
C GLY A 117 -17.24 13.81 -7.06
N SER A 118 -16.32 13.02 -7.62
CA SER A 118 -16.58 11.61 -7.93
C SER A 118 -16.21 10.67 -6.75
N PRO A 119 -16.92 9.55 -6.55
CA PRO A 119 -16.62 8.63 -5.43
C PRO A 119 -15.18 8.09 -5.41
N ILE A 120 -14.57 7.89 -6.58
CA ILE A 120 -13.19 7.37 -6.70
C ILE A 120 -12.15 8.40 -6.20
N ASP A 121 -12.43 9.70 -6.36
CA ASP A 121 -11.54 10.76 -5.92
C ASP A 121 -11.49 10.83 -4.39
N TYR A 122 -12.64 10.68 -3.72
CA TYR A 122 -12.71 10.61 -2.25
C TYR A 122 -11.98 9.39 -1.70
N MET A 123 -12.14 8.23 -2.36
CA MET A 123 -11.44 7.00 -1.96
C MET A 123 -9.92 7.13 -2.11
N SER A 124 -9.47 7.68 -3.25
CA SER A 124 -8.05 7.86 -3.53
C SER A 124 -7.41 8.90 -2.60
N ALA A 125 -8.12 10.00 -2.33
CA ALA A 125 -7.70 11.01 -1.36
C ALA A 125 -7.64 10.44 0.07
N GLY A 126 -8.64 9.65 0.47
CA GLY A 126 -8.64 8.96 1.77
C GLY A 126 -7.46 7.99 1.92
N ALA A 127 -7.15 7.20 0.88
CA ALA A 127 -6.00 6.31 0.87
C ALA A 127 -4.68 7.09 0.99
N ALA A 128 -4.52 8.18 0.24
CA ALA A 128 -3.35 9.04 0.31
C ALA A 128 -3.19 9.69 1.70
N LEU A 129 -4.28 10.18 2.28
CA LEU A 129 -4.31 10.80 3.62
C LEU A 129 -4.10 9.81 4.76
N MET A 130 -4.31 8.51 4.51
CA MET A 130 -3.94 7.46 5.46
C MET A 130 -2.45 7.12 5.32
N ILE A 131 -1.98 6.87 4.09
CA ILE A 131 -0.61 6.43 3.84
C ILE A 131 0.41 7.53 4.15
N ALA A 132 0.14 8.79 3.78
CA ALA A 132 1.14 9.85 3.91
C ALA A 132 1.56 10.12 5.36
N PRO A 133 0.64 10.34 6.34
CA PRO A 133 1.03 10.51 7.74
C PRO A 133 1.72 9.27 8.33
N MET A 134 1.32 8.06 7.93
CA MET A 134 2.00 6.82 8.32
C MET A 134 3.46 6.82 7.84
N LEU A 135 3.72 7.14 6.57
CA LEU A 135 5.06 7.18 5.99
C LEU A 135 5.92 8.31 6.58
N ILE A 136 5.32 9.48 6.83
CA ILE A 136 6.01 10.60 7.49
C ILE A 136 6.41 10.19 8.90
N GLY A 137 5.47 9.72 9.72
CA GLY A 137 5.74 9.28 11.08
C GLY A 137 6.77 8.16 11.12
N TYR A 138 6.61 7.17 10.25
CA TYR A 138 7.58 6.09 10.08
C TYR A 138 8.99 6.62 9.79
N THR A 139 9.14 7.53 8.82
CA THR A 139 10.44 8.07 8.41
C THR A 139 11.09 8.89 9.52
N VAL A 140 10.30 9.70 10.24
CA VAL A 140 10.78 10.50 11.38
C VAL A 140 11.32 9.60 12.49
N VAL A 141 10.55 8.60 12.91
CA VAL A 141 10.98 7.70 13.98
C VAL A 141 12.16 6.84 13.55
N TRP A 142 12.17 6.37 12.30
CA TRP A 142 13.30 5.62 11.74
C TRP A 142 14.59 6.46 11.77
N ALA A 143 14.55 7.71 11.30
CA ALA A 143 15.70 8.61 11.30
C ALA A 143 16.17 8.93 12.73
N TRP A 144 15.22 9.20 13.63
CA TRP A 144 15.49 9.42 15.05
C TRP A 144 16.20 8.22 15.68
N TRP A 145 15.75 6.99 15.38
CA TRP A 145 16.31 5.75 15.95
C TRP A 145 17.81 5.62 15.70
N TRP A 146 18.27 5.99 14.50
CA TRP A 146 19.69 6.01 14.13
C TRP A 146 20.43 7.18 14.78
N LEU A 147 19.88 8.40 14.71
CA LEU A 147 20.50 9.59 15.31
C LEU A 147 20.74 9.43 16.82
N ALA A 148 19.79 8.82 17.53
CA ALA A 148 19.92 8.58 18.96
C ALA A 148 21.06 7.60 19.31
N ARG A 149 21.35 6.65 18.42
CA ARG A 149 22.38 5.61 18.61
C ARG A 149 23.75 5.96 18.04
N MET A 150 23.84 7.00 17.20
CA MET A 150 25.13 7.58 16.79
C MET A 150 25.70 8.55 17.83
N ARG A 151 24.90 8.97 18.81
CA ARG A 151 25.27 9.93 19.85
C ARG A 151 25.74 9.28 21.16
N GLY A 152 25.76 7.95 21.24
CA GLY A 152 26.30 7.17 22.36
C GLY A 152 27.41 6.25 21.88
#